data_AF-A0A2N0V899-F1
#
_entry.id   AF-A0A2N0V899-F1
#
_cell.length_a   1.000
_cell.length_b   1.000
_cell.length_c   1.000
_cell.angle_alpha   90.00
_cell.angle_beta   90.00
_cell.angle_gamma   90.00
#
_symmetry.space_group_name_H-M   'P 1'
#
loop_
_entity.id
_entity.type
_entity.pdbx_description
1 polymer ?
#
loop_
_entity_poly.entity_id
_entity_poly.type
_entity_poly.pdbx_seq_one_letter_code
_entity_poly.pdbx_strand_id
1 'polypeptide(L)' 'MSRLLRCVRSFWGHLNGDAAYERYLLHWQAHHAGQFPPLSRKGFFAAETQRKWNGIKRCC' A
#
# COMPACT_ATOMS: atom_id res chain seq x y z
N MET A 1 6.42 18.13 23.57
CA MET A 1 6.36 16.66 23.40
C MET A 1 5.53 16.32 22.16
N SER A 2 6.15 15.86 21.05
CA SER A 2 5.47 15.10 19.95
C SER A 2 6.19 15.09 18.59
N ARG A 3 7.35 15.77 18.40
CA ARG A 3 8.11 15.66 17.14
C ARG A 3 8.77 14.28 16.97
N LEU A 4 9.35 13.75 18.05
CA LEU A 4 9.94 12.41 18.08
C LEU A 4 8.91 11.31 17.75
N LEU A 5 7.72 11.39 18.36
CA LEU A 5 6.63 10.43 18.09
C LEU A 5 6.19 10.46 16.61
N ARG A 6 6.19 11.64 15.98
CA ARG A 6 5.86 11.80 14.57
C ARG A 6 6.93 11.18 13.66
N CYS A 7 8.22 11.39 13.96
CA CYS A 7 9.31 10.75 13.22
C CYS A 7 9.29 9.24 13.38
N VAL A 8 9.13 8.73 14.60
CA VAL A 8 9.05 7.28 14.85
C VAL A 8 7.88 6.66 14.10
N ARG A 9 6.69 7.28 14.13
CA ARG A 9 5.52 6.79 13.40
C ARG A 9 5.72 6.82 11.89
N SER A 10 6.31 7.90 11.34
CA SER A 10 6.62 7.99 9.91
C SER A 10 7.63 6.92 9.50
N PHE A 11 8.69 6.75 10.28
CA PHE A 11 9.73 5.75 10.03
C PHE A 11 9.17 4.34 10.10
N TRP A 12 8.33 4.07 11.10
CA TRP A 12 7.63 2.79 11.26
C TRP A 12 6.65 2.52 10.11
N GLY A 13 5.95 3.55 9.62
CA GLY A 13 5.06 3.46 8.46
C GLY A 13 5.77 3.18 7.14
N HIS A 14 7.00 3.67 6.99
CA HIS A 14 7.88 3.32 5.87
C HIS A 14 8.36 1.87 5.95
N LEU A 15 8.71 1.37 7.13
CA LEU A 15 9.20 0.01 7.31
C LEU A 15 8.11 -1.06 7.20
N ASN A 16 6.87 -0.78 7.67
CA ASN A 16 5.77 -1.76 7.67
C ASN A 16 4.90 -1.74 6.40
N GLY A 17 5.23 -0.90 5.42
CA GLY A 17 4.49 -0.82 4.17
C GLY A 17 3.16 -0.05 4.25
N ASP A 18 2.86 0.63 5.37
CA ASP A 18 1.68 1.50 5.49
C ASP A 18 1.69 2.62 4.44
N ALA A 19 2.88 3.15 4.14
CA ALA A 19 3.06 4.11 3.07
C ALA A 19 2.65 3.59 1.68
N ALA A 20 2.67 2.27 1.44
CA ALA A 20 2.25 1.69 0.17
C ALA A 20 0.73 1.72 0.01
N TYR A 21 -0.01 1.43 1.09
CA TYR A 21 -1.47 1.49 1.09
C TYR A 21 -1.97 2.94 0.95
N GLU A 22 -1.32 3.90 1.61
CA GLU A 22 -1.65 5.33 1.43
C GLU A 22 -1.43 5.80 -0.02
N ARG A 23 -0.31 5.42 -0.65
CA ARG A 23 -0.08 5.71 -2.07
C ARG A 23 -1.12 5.05 -2.98
N TYR A 24 -1.54 3.82 -2.66
CA TYR A 24 -2.62 3.15 -3.37
C TYR A 24 -3.93 3.94 -3.27
N LEU A 25 -4.30 4.43 -2.08
CA LEU A 25 -5.51 5.22 -1.91
C LEU A 25 -5.46 6.54 -2.69
N LEU A 26 -4.31 7.23 -2.70
CA LEU A 26 -4.13 8.45 -3.50
C LEU A 26 -4.28 8.18 -5.00
N HIS A 27 -3.66 7.11 -5.50
CA HIS A 27 -3.80 6.70 -6.89
C HIS A 27 -5.23 6.28 -7.24
N TRP A 28 -5.86 5.48 -6.38
CA TRP A 28 -7.26 5.09 -6.53
C TRP A 28 -8.17 6.31 -6.57
N GLN A 29 -7.96 7.29 -5.67
CA GLN A 29 -8.76 8.50 -5.65
C GLN A 29 -8.56 9.35 -6.91
N ALA A 30 -7.34 9.41 -7.45
CA ALA A 30 -7.03 10.19 -8.64
C ALA A 30 -7.56 9.56 -9.95
N HIS A 31 -7.60 8.23 -10.04
CA HIS A 31 -7.87 7.53 -11.32
C HIS A 31 -9.12 6.65 -11.32
N HIS A 32 -9.60 6.22 -10.16
CA HIS A 32 -10.66 5.22 -10.01
C HIS A 32 -11.80 5.67 -9.08
N ALA A 33 -11.73 6.88 -8.53
CA ALA A 33 -12.81 7.42 -7.70
C ALA A 33 -14.13 7.40 -8.47
N GLY A 34 -15.15 6.79 -7.87
CA GLY A 34 -16.50 6.67 -8.44
C GLY A 34 -16.75 5.45 -9.32
N GLN A 35 -15.73 4.65 -9.67
CA GLN A 35 -15.94 3.41 -10.44
C GLN A 35 -16.28 2.21 -9.52
N PHE A 36 -15.47 1.98 -8.50
CA PHE A 36 -15.61 0.88 -7.55
C PHE A 36 -14.90 1.23 -6.24
N PRO A 37 -15.36 0.76 -5.07
CA PRO A 37 -14.72 1.07 -3.80
C PRO A 37 -13.27 0.58 -3.75
N PRO A 38 -12.38 1.27 -3.00
CA PRO A 38 -11.00 0.83 -2.85
C PRO A 38 -10.95 -0.50 -2.09
N LEU A 39 -9.90 -1.28 -2.35
CA LEU A 39 -9.63 -2.49 -1.59
C LEU A 39 -9.39 -2.14 -0.11
N SER A 40 -9.84 -3.02 0.78
CA SER A 40 -9.42 -2.96 2.18
C SER A 40 -7.90 -3.11 2.29
N ARG A 41 -7.29 -2.57 3.35
CA ARG A 41 -5.84 -2.73 3.61
C ARG A 41 -5.36 -4.17 3.47
N LYS A 42 -6.08 -5.12 4.09
CA LYS A 42 -5.78 -6.54 3.99
C LYS A 42 -5.90 -7.06 2.55
N GLY A 43 -6.95 -6.66 1.84
CA GLY A 43 -7.17 -7.02 0.44
C GLY A 43 -6.06 -6.51 -0.48
N PHE A 44 -5.63 -5.26 -0.29
CA PHE A 44 -4.50 -4.68 -1.03
C PHE A 44 -3.22 -5.49 -0.85
N PHE A 45 -2.84 -5.80 0.39
CA PHE A 45 -1.62 -6.59 0.65
C PHE A 45 -1.72 -8.03 0.16
N ALA A 46 -2.90 -8.65 0.24
CA ALA A 46 -3.13 -9.98 -0.32
C ALA A 46 -2.95 -9.96 -1.84
N ALA A 47 -3.58 -9.01 -2.54
CA ALA A 47 -3.46 -8.85 -3.99
C ALA A 47 -2.02 -8.56 -4.43
N GLU A 48 -1.29 -7.67 -3.74
CA GLU A 48 0.12 -7.38 -4.01
C GLU A 48 1.01 -8.61 -3.76
N THR A 49 0.76 -9.38 -2.71
CA THR A 49 1.48 -10.64 -2.45
C THR A 49 1.22 -11.63 -3.58
N GLN A 50 -0.05 -11.79 -3.99
CA GLN A 50 -0.42 -12.65 -5.10
C GLN A 50 0.24 -12.20 -6.41
N ARG A 51 0.24 -10.91 -6.72
CA ARG A 51 0.92 -10.35 -7.91
C ARG A 51 2.43 -10.59 -7.88
N LYS A 52 3.05 -10.50 -6.70
CA LYS A 52 4.51 -10.65 -6.55
C LYS A 52 4.95 -12.10 -6.65
N TRP A 53 4.19 -13.01 -6.06
CA TRP A 53 4.60 -14.39 -5.79
C TRP A 53 3.84 -15.44 -6.62
N ASN A 54 2.66 -15.12 -7.14
CA ASN A 54 1.96 -15.97 -8.08
C ASN A 54 2.19 -15.52 -9.53
N GLY A 55 2.26 -16.50 -10.42
CA GLY A 55 2.57 -16.31 -11.83
C GLY A 55 4.01 -16.74 -12.16
N ILE A 56 4.21 -17.23 -13.38
CA ILE A 56 5.53 -17.62 -13.85
C ILE A 56 6.31 -16.35 -14.16
N LYS A 57 7.25 -15.97 -13.30
CA LYS A 57 8.26 -14.96 -13.64
C LYS A 57 9.36 -15.63 -14.43
N ARG A 58 9.20 -15.63 -15.75
CA ARG A 58 10.25 -16.11 -16.65
C ARG A 58 11.40 -15.11 -16.54
N CYS A 59 12.54 -15.54 -15.99
CA CYS A 59 13.78 -14.87 -16.28
C CYS A 59 14.08 -15.16 -17.75
N CYS A 60 13.90 -14.15 -18.60
CA CYS A 60 14.77 -14.02 -19.75
C CYS A 60 16.09 -13.43 -19.25
#